data_AF-A0A2S7QKG2-F1
#
_entry.id   AF-A0A2S7QKG2-F1
#
_cell.length_a   1.000
_cell.length_b   1.000
_cell.length_c   1.000
_cell.angle_alpha   90.00
_cell.angle_beta   90.00
_cell.angle_gamma   90.00
#
_symmetry.space_group_name_H-M   'P 1'
#
loop_
_entity.id
_entity.type
_entity.pdbx_description
1 polymer ?
#
loop_
_entity_poly.entity_id
_entity_poly.type
_entity_poly.pdbx_seq_one_letter_code
_entity_poly.pdbx_strand_id
1 'polypeptide(L)'
;MSTATRSQKRTGSSADNPTAEPENKRAKISAPPPKQYVYIVLHEVAMAYGEPTTDVCGVYASLEDANNCIKRVVSDEYSGGDQEYVTISTSNGKIRWSSSDTGEGDQATLRIETHEVKGPGSEEPCEWPVGEDSGDGGDEY
;
A
#
# COMPACT_ATOMS: atom_id res chain seq x y z
N MET A 1 -27.93 77.27 -12.23
CA MET A 1 -27.94 76.62 -13.56
C MET A 1 -29.04 75.57 -13.57
N SER A 2 -29.97 75.75 -14.51
CA SER A 2 -30.59 74.72 -15.37
C SER A 2 -31.07 73.39 -14.80
N THR A 3 -32.41 73.31 -14.68
CA THR A 3 -33.31 72.34 -15.34
C THR A 3 -33.11 70.83 -15.20
N ALA A 4 -34.04 70.24 -14.43
CA ALA A 4 -35.20 69.47 -14.91
C ALA A 4 -35.03 68.07 -15.54
N THR A 5 -35.87 67.16 -15.01
CA THR A 5 -36.63 66.08 -15.70
C THR A 5 -35.80 64.93 -16.31
N ARG A 6 -36.26 63.69 -16.42
CA ARG A 6 -37.61 63.19 -16.72
C ARG A 6 -37.69 61.68 -16.42
N SER A 7 -38.94 61.25 -16.27
CA SER A 7 -39.47 59.90 -16.17
C SER A 7 -39.10 58.92 -17.30
N GLN A 8 -39.24 57.61 -17.06
CA GLN A 8 -40.38 56.82 -17.55
C GLN A 8 -40.35 55.33 -17.14
N LYS A 9 -41.56 54.77 -17.16
CA LYS A 9 -42.05 53.44 -16.76
C LYS A 9 -41.78 52.34 -17.81
N ARG A 10 -41.68 51.11 -17.28
CA ARG A 10 -42.24 49.78 -17.69
C ARG A 10 -42.16 49.32 -19.16
N THR A 11 -41.78 48.04 -19.32
CA THR A 11 -42.35 46.93 -20.14
C THR A 11 -41.24 45.86 -20.24
N GLY A 12 -41.39 44.54 -20.05
CA GLY A 12 -42.50 43.62 -20.24
C GLY A 12 -42.33 42.87 -21.55
N SER A 13 -41.74 41.67 -21.57
CA SER A 13 -42.04 40.66 -22.62
C SER A 13 -41.54 39.26 -22.25
N SER A 14 -42.49 38.32 -22.36
CA SER A 14 -42.34 36.86 -22.42
C SER A 14 -41.37 36.43 -23.51
N ALA A 15 -40.67 35.32 -23.30
CA ALA A 15 -40.13 34.49 -24.38
C ALA A 15 -40.10 33.01 -23.94
N ASP A 16 -40.91 32.25 -24.68
CA ASP A 16 -40.90 30.83 -25.00
C ASP A 16 -39.93 29.85 -24.30
N ASN A 17 -40.56 28.79 -23.80
CA ASN A 17 -39.95 27.49 -23.55
C ASN A 17 -39.63 26.79 -24.88
N PRO A 18 -38.47 26.13 -25.00
CA PRO A 18 -38.38 24.88 -25.72
C PRO A 18 -38.12 23.74 -24.73
N THR A 19 -39.06 22.80 -24.69
CA THR A 19 -38.90 21.47 -24.08
C THR A 19 -37.73 20.75 -24.74
N ALA A 20 -36.61 20.62 -24.05
CA ALA A 20 -35.52 19.74 -24.46
C ALA A 20 -35.90 18.28 -24.10
N GLU A 21 -35.85 17.39 -25.10
CA GLU A 21 -35.96 15.95 -24.91
C GLU A 21 -34.88 15.44 -23.93
N PRO A 22 -35.16 14.43 -23.10
CA PRO A 22 -34.15 13.84 -22.24
C PRO A 22 -33.19 13.01 -23.10
N GLU A 23 -31.99 13.55 -23.36
CA GLU A 23 -30.88 12.79 -23.91
C GLU A 23 -30.62 11.55 -23.05
N ASN A 24 -30.76 10.38 -23.69
CA ASN A 24 -30.41 9.08 -23.15
C ASN A 24 -28.93 9.09 -22.73
N LYS A 25 -28.66 9.28 -21.43
CA LYS A 25 -27.30 9.25 -20.87
C LYS A 25 -26.76 7.83 -20.95
N ARG A 26 -26.05 7.55 -22.05
CA ARG A 26 -25.15 6.40 -22.20
C ARG A 26 -24.25 6.32 -20.97
N ALA A 27 -24.35 5.24 -20.20
CA ALA A 27 -23.51 5.00 -19.02
C ALA A 27 -22.03 5.12 -19.45
N LYS A 28 -21.31 6.05 -18.82
CA LYS A 28 -19.86 6.15 -18.95
C LYS A 28 -19.29 4.88 -18.33
N ILE A 29 -18.80 3.98 -19.17
CA ILE A 29 -17.92 2.89 -18.74
C ILE A 29 -16.67 3.59 -18.18
N SER A 30 -16.58 3.73 -16.86
CA SER A 30 -15.40 4.35 -16.26
C SER A 30 -14.23 3.40 -16.47
N ALA A 31 -13.06 3.96 -16.79
CA ALA A 31 -11.84 3.18 -16.83
C ALA A 31 -11.62 2.44 -15.49
N PRO A 32 -11.04 1.23 -15.51
CA PRO A 32 -10.70 0.54 -14.28
C PRO A 32 -9.79 1.42 -13.42
N PRO A 33 -9.91 1.33 -12.07
CA PRO A 33 -9.08 2.12 -11.17
C PRO A 33 -7.59 1.81 -11.42
N PRO A 34 -6.70 2.80 -11.20
CA PRO A 34 -5.27 2.58 -11.34
C PRO A 34 -4.81 1.49 -10.36
N LYS A 35 -3.88 0.64 -10.83
CA LYS A 35 -3.24 -0.38 -9.99
C LYS A 35 -2.54 0.29 -8.81
N GLN A 36 -2.82 -0.21 -7.62
CA GLN A 36 -2.14 0.20 -6.39
C GLN A 36 -1.16 -0.89 -5.99
N TYR A 37 -0.03 -0.48 -5.42
CA TYR A 37 1.01 -1.40 -4.96
C TYR A 37 1.39 -1.06 -3.53
N VAL A 38 1.82 -2.08 -2.80
CA VAL A 38 2.52 -1.94 -1.51
C VAL A 38 3.92 -2.52 -1.63
N TYR A 39 4.82 -1.99 -0.82
CA TYR A 39 6.22 -2.38 -0.74
C TYR A 39 6.48 -2.96 0.64
N ILE A 40 6.79 -4.24 0.70
CA ILE A 40 7.05 -4.98 1.94
C ILE A 40 8.55 -5.10 2.10
N VAL A 41 9.08 -4.64 3.24
CA VAL A 41 10.49 -4.82 3.59
C VAL A 41 10.61 -6.10 4.40
N LEU A 42 11.35 -7.07 3.86
CA LEU A 42 11.64 -8.34 4.50
C LEU A 42 13.07 -8.35 5.03
N HIS A 43 13.24 -8.93 6.20
CA HIS A 43 14.51 -9.19 6.86
C HIS A 43 14.67 -10.69 7.05
N GLU A 44 15.60 -11.25 6.31
CA GLU A 44 15.91 -12.68 6.32
C GLU A 44 17.22 -12.86 7.08
N VAL A 45 17.21 -13.66 8.15
CA VAL A 45 18.40 -13.97 8.95
C VAL A 45 18.59 -15.47 8.93
N ALA A 46 19.76 -15.92 8.47
CA ALA A 46 20.18 -17.31 8.53
C ALA A 46 21.28 -17.43 9.58
N MET A 47 20.92 -17.99 10.74
CA MET A 47 21.88 -18.24 11.82
C MET A 47 22.76 -19.44 11.51
N ALA A 48 24.03 -19.41 11.90
CA ALA A 48 24.99 -20.47 11.62
C ALA A 48 24.55 -21.87 12.13
N TYR A 49 23.76 -21.90 13.20
CA TYR A 49 23.27 -23.13 13.83
C TYR A 49 21.74 -23.16 14.05
N GLY A 50 21.00 -22.25 13.42
CA GLY A 50 19.55 -22.08 13.62
C GLY A 50 18.75 -22.23 12.33
N GLU A 51 17.42 -22.33 12.47
CA GLU A 51 16.52 -22.23 11.32
C GLU A 51 16.50 -20.78 10.81
N PRO A 52 16.48 -20.55 9.49
CA PRO A 52 16.39 -19.22 8.94
C PRO A 52 15.05 -18.57 9.31
N THR A 53 15.10 -17.33 9.75
CA THR A 53 13.90 -16.53 10.06
C THR A 53 13.63 -15.51 8.97
N THR A 54 12.38 -15.11 8.83
CA THR A 54 11.97 -14.02 7.93
C THR A 54 10.97 -13.14 8.64
N ASP A 55 11.36 -11.90 8.87
CA ASP A 55 10.54 -10.89 9.54
C ASP A 55 10.11 -9.79 8.58
N VAL A 56 8.94 -9.20 8.84
CA VAL A 56 8.44 -8.04 8.11
C VAL A 56 8.79 -6.77 8.88
N CYS A 57 9.74 -6.00 8.38
CA CYS A 57 10.14 -4.73 8.99
C CYS A 57 9.11 -3.62 8.79
N GLY A 58 8.31 -3.72 7.72
CA GLY A 58 7.23 -2.77 7.45
C GLY A 58 6.60 -2.93 6.08
N VAL A 59 5.40 -2.35 5.95
CA VAL A 59 4.63 -2.28 4.72
C VAL A 59 4.41 -0.82 4.36
N TYR A 60 4.79 -0.43 3.15
CA TYR A 60 4.84 0.96 2.72
C TYR A 60 4.04 1.18 1.44
N ALA A 61 3.42 2.36 1.32
CA ALA A 61 2.72 2.77 0.09
C ALA A 61 3.68 3.33 -0.97
N SER A 62 4.90 3.72 -0.57
CA SER A 62 5.91 4.28 -1.46
C SER A 62 7.19 3.46 -1.43
N LEU A 63 7.87 3.38 -2.57
CA LEU A 63 9.18 2.75 -2.68
C LEU A 63 10.26 3.54 -1.93
N GLU A 64 10.10 4.87 -1.85
CA GLU A 64 11.02 5.74 -1.12
C GLU A 64 11.05 5.42 0.37
N ASP A 65 9.88 5.29 1.00
CA ASP A 65 9.77 4.96 2.42
C ASP A 65 10.31 3.56 2.71
N ALA A 66 10.03 2.58 1.84
CA ALA A 66 10.56 1.22 1.96
C ALA A 66 12.09 1.20 1.89
N ASN A 67 12.69 1.97 0.96
CA ASN A 67 14.14 2.13 0.88
C ASN A 67 14.73 2.80 2.13
N ASN A 68 14.04 3.81 2.67
CA ASN A 68 14.47 4.49 3.89
C ASN A 68 14.38 3.56 5.11
N CYS A 69 13.40 2.65 5.15
CA CYS A 69 13.34 1.60 6.15
C CYS A 69 14.57 0.69 6.12
N ILE A 70 15.00 0.20 4.94
CA ILE A 70 16.22 -0.62 4.84
C ILE A 70 17.42 0.13 5.40
N LYS A 71 17.62 1.39 5.00
CA LYS A 71 18.74 2.21 5.50
C LYS A 71 18.70 2.35 7.02
N ARG A 72 17.51 2.55 7.59
CA ARG A 72 17.31 2.65 9.04
C ARG A 72 17.68 1.35 9.74
N VAL A 73 17.15 0.20 9.30
CA VAL A 73 17.46 -1.12 9.90
C VAL A 73 18.96 -1.41 9.81
N VAL A 74 19.59 -1.17 8.65
CA VAL A 74 21.03 -1.33 8.48
C VAL A 74 21.83 -0.44 9.43
N SER A 75 21.41 0.81 9.61
CA SER A 75 22.06 1.74 10.54
C SER A 75 21.86 1.34 12.01
N ASP A 76 20.68 0.86 12.37
CA ASP A 76 20.31 0.55 13.75
C ASP A 76 20.96 -0.77 14.20
N GLU A 77 20.96 -1.80 13.34
CA GLU A 77 21.35 -3.17 13.70
C GLU A 77 22.75 -3.56 13.21
N TYR A 78 23.21 -2.98 12.10
CA TYR A 78 24.42 -3.44 11.41
C TYR A 78 25.51 -2.35 11.28
N SER A 79 25.38 -1.21 11.97
CA SER A 79 26.33 -0.08 11.87
C SER A 79 27.74 -0.36 12.39
N GLY A 80 27.91 -1.40 13.21
CA GLY A 80 29.21 -1.80 13.78
C GLY A 80 29.90 -2.97 13.06
N GLY A 81 29.27 -3.55 12.03
CA GLY A 81 29.77 -4.75 11.35
C GLY A 81 30.86 -4.46 10.31
N ASP A 82 31.68 -5.47 10.02
CA ASP A 82 32.70 -5.40 8.97
C ASP A 82 32.06 -5.25 7.59
N GLN A 83 32.42 -4.17 6.89
CA GLN A 83 31.85 -3.86 5.57
C GLN A 83 32.38 -4.76 4.45
N GLU A 84 33.41 -5.57 4.70
CA GLU A 84 34.00 -6.46 3.70
C GLU A 84 33.00 -7.49 3.16
N TYR A 85 32.05 -7.91 3.99
CA TYR A 85 31.05 -8.93 3.66
C TYR A 85 29.71 -8.35 3.20
N VAL A 86 29.61 -7.02 3.13
CA VAL A 86 28.37 -6.30 2.81
C VAL A 86 28.25 -6.08 1.30
N THR A 87 27.10 -6.48 0.76
CA THR A 87 26.70 -6.18 -0.61
C THR A 87 25.45 -5.30 -0.62
N ILE A 88 25.53 -4.17 -1.31
CA ILE A 88 24.39 -3.29 -1.58
C ILE A 88 24.13 -3.30 -3.08
N SER A 89 22.91 -3.61 -3.46
CA SER A 89 22.47 -3.60 -4.86
C SER A 89 21.17 -2.82 -5.00
N THR A 90 21.02 -2.16 -6.14
CA THR A 90 19.80 -1.42 -6.46
C THR A 90 19.30 -1.88 -7.82
N SER A 91 18.06 -2.34 -7.88
CA SER A 91 17.40 -2.75 -9.13
C SER A 91 15.98 -2.21 -9.17
N ASN A 92 15.58 -1.60 -10.29
CA ASN A 92 14.27 -0.96 -10.44
C ASN A 92 13.92 0.02 -9.29
N GLY A 93 14.93 0.73 -8.78
CA GLY A 93 14.80 1.66 -7.66
C GLY A 93 14.67 1.02 -6.28
N LYS A 94 14.70 -0.32 -6.16
CA LYS A 94 14.64 -1.06 -4.89
C LYS A 94 16.03 -1.36 -4.39
N ILE A 95 16.31 -0.98 -3.14
CA ILE A 95 17.52 -1.38 -2.44
C ILE A 95 17.38 -2.84 -1.98
N ARG A 96 18.45 -3.61 -2.15
CA ARG A 96 18.70 -4.85 -1.44
C ARG A 96 20.05 -4.74 -0.75
N TRP A 97 20.06 -5.00 0.54
CA TRP A 97 21.26 -5.10 1.35
C TRP A 97 21.42 -6.57 1.79
N SER A 98 22.65 -7.07 1.81
CA SER A 98 22.94 -8.36 2.40
C SER A 98 24.36 -8.39 2.97
N SER A 99 24.54 -9.09 4.08
CA SER A 99 25.87 -9.46 4.60
C SER A 99 25.99 -10.98 4.65
N SER A 100 27.12 -11.50 4.19
CA SER A 100 27.46 -12.93 4.31
C SER A 100 28.07 -13.30 5.65
N ASP A 101 28.38 -12.31 6.48
CA ASP A 101 28.78 -12.49 7.88
C ASP A 101 28.36 -11.25 8.67
N THR A 102 27.41 -11.40 9.58
CA THR A 102 26.99 -10.36 10.54
C THR A 102 27.60 -10.53 11.92
N GLY A 103 28.55 -11.47 12.06
CA GLY A 103 29.09 -11.96 13.32
C GLY A 103 28.73 -13.43 13.52
N GLU A 104 29.67 -14.20 14.08
CA GLU A 104 29.49 -15.64 14.40
C GLU A 104 29.12 -16.55 13.20
N GLY A 105 29.27 -16.05 11.97
CA GLY A 105 28.90 -16.77 10.74
C GLY A 105 27.45 -16.62 10.31
N ASP A 106 26.70 -15.72 10.95
CA ASP A 106 25.31 -15.43 10.60
C ASP A 106 25.22 -14.62 9.31
N GLN A 107 24.16 -14.85 8.53
CA GLN A 107 23.90 -14.12 7.30
C GLN A 107 22.61 -13.33 7.43
N ALA A 108 22.59 -12.12 6.88
CA ALA A 108 21.39 -11.30 6.86
C ALA A 108 21.13 -10.70 5.48
N THR A 109 19.87 -10.63 5.10
CA THR A 109 19.41 -9.98 3.87
C THR A 109 18.20 -9.10 4.17
N LEU A 110 18.24 -7.86 3.68
CA LEU A 110 17.11 -6.94 3.66
C LEU A 110 16.71 -6.67 2.21
N ARG A 111 15.43 -6.91 1.88
CA ARG A 111 14.92 -6.73 0.51
C ARG A 111 13.49 -6.20 0.47
N ILE A 112 13.14 -5.58 -0.66
CA ILE A 112 11.79 -5.04 -0.90
C ILE A 112 11.03 -5.93 -1.89
N GLU A 113 9.91 -6.47 -1.44
CA GLU A 113 8.90 -7.09 -2.30
C GLU A 113 7.82 -6.09 -2.69
N THR A 114 7.31 -6.19 -3.92
CA THR A 114 6.18 -5.38 -4.38
C THR A 114 4.98 -6.27 -4.59
N HIS A 115 3.87 -5.92 -3.96
CA HIS A 115 2.61 -6.64 -4.07
C HIS A 115 1.53 -5.71 -4.62
N GLU A 116 0.76 -6.19 -5.60
CA GLU A 116 -0.41 -5.46 -6.11
C GLU A 116 -1.54 -5.54 -5.07
N VAL A 117 -2.12 -4.40 -4.72
CA VAL A 117 -3.26 -4.34 -3.80
C VAL A 117 -4.50 -4.81 -4.53
N LYS A 118 -5.09 -5.91 -4.07
CA LYS A 118 -6.35 -6.39 -4.62
C LYS A 118 -7.49 -5.46 -4.18
N GLY A 119 -8.41 -5.18 -5.10
CA GLY A 119 -9.55 -4.31 -4.83
C GLY A 119 -10.55 -4.91 -3.82
N PRO A 120 -11.51 -4.10 -3.34
CA PRO A 120 -12.59 -4.60 -2.49
C PRO A 120 -13.37 -5.75 -3.17
N GLY A 121 -13.69 -6.80 -2.40
CA GLY A 121 -14.43 -7.97 -2.89
C GLY A 121 -13.63 -8.94 -3.77
N SER A 122 -12.30 -8.82 -3.77
CA SER A 122 -11.39 -9.69 -4.52
C SER A 122 -11.13 -11.06 -3.89
N GLU A 123 -11.51 -11.23 -2.63
CA GLU A 123 -11.46 -12.51 -1.89
C GLU A 123 -12.88 -12.88 -1.48
N GLU A 124 -13.24 -14.15 -1.62
CA GLU A 124 -14.54 -14.66 -1.17
C GLU A 124 -14.55 -14.77 0.36
N PRO A 125 -15.66 -14.39 1.04
CA PRO A 125 -15.79 -14.62 2.47
C PRO A 125 -15.64 -16.11 2.79
N CYS A 126 -14.71 -16.43 3.70
CA CYS A 126 -14.46 -17.80 4.14
C CYS A 126 -14.94 -17.98 5.58
N GLU A 127 -15.49 -19.15 5.88
CA GLU A 127 -15.85 -19.54 7.25
C GLU A 127 -14.63 -20.11 7.98
N TRP A 128 -14.54 -19.87 9.28
CA TRP A 128 -13.57 -20.56 10.12
C TRP A 128 -13.94 -22.05 10.19
N PRO A 129 -12.97 -22.97 10.11
CA PRO A 129 -13.26 -24.37 10.39
C PRO A 129 -13.73 -24.47 11.84
N VAL A 130 -15.00 -24.85 12.05
CA VAL A 130 -15.49 -25.22 13.37
C VAL A 130 -14.81 -26.53 13.75
N GLY A 131 -13.87 -26.47 14.70
CA GLY A 131 -13.33 -27.67 15.31
C GLY A 131 -14.49 -28.43 15.96
N GLU A 132 -14.71 -29.68 15.57
CA GLU A 132 -15.53 -30.58 16.37
C GLU A 132 -14.86 -30.66 17.74
N ASP A 133 -15.50 -30.03 18.72
CA ASP A 133 -15.19 -30.17 20.14
C ASP A 133 -15.01 -31.66 20.41
N SER A 134 -13.75 -32.07 20.49
CA SER A 134 -13.37 -33.43 20.84
C SER A 134 -13.70 -33.55 22.30
N GLY A 135 -14.96 -33.93 22.55
CA GLY A 135 -15.58 -33.94 23.86
C GLY A 135 -14.59 -34.45 24.89
N ASP A 136 -14.31 -33.56 25.85
CA ASP A 136 -13.73 -33.87 27.14
C ASP A 136 -14.64 -34.93 27.80
N GLY A 137 -14.39 -36.18 27.40
CA GLY A 137 -14.97 -37.35 27.98
C GLY A 137 -14.35 -37.50 29.34
N GLY A 138 -14.97 -36.83 30.33
CA GLY A 138 -14.56 -36.89 31.72
C GLY A 138 -14.28 -38.32 32.14
N ASP A 139 -13.07 -38.54 32.60
CA ASP A 139 -12.71 -39.69 33.40
C ASP A 139 -12.84 -39.31 34.87
N GLU A 140 -14.00 -39.69 35.43
CA GLU A 140 -14.17 -39.83 36.87
C GLU A 140 -13.19 -40.89 37.39
N TYR A 141 -12.30 -40.51 38.30
CA TYR A 141 -11.75 -41.39 39.34
C TYR A 141 -11.42 -40.63 40.63
#